data_AF-A0A520WD86-F1
#
_entry.id   AF-A0A520WD86-F1
#
_cell.length_a   1.000
_cell.length_b   1.000
_cell.length_c   1.000
_cell.angle_alpha   90.00
_cell.angle_beta   90.00
_cell.angle_gamma   90.00
#
_symmetry.space_group_name_H-M   'P 1'
#
loop_
_entity.id
_entity.type
_entity.pdbx_description
1 polymer ?
#
loop_
_entity_poly.entity_id
_entity_poly.type
_entity_poly.pdbx_seq_one_letter_code
_entity_poly.pdbx_strand_id
1 'polypeptide(L)'
;MAKERVWMMGCMVVASFVGGIAANLFLTTRVDAQGAPQVLTTSQLNLVDQSGRLRGILAGTDERGLSSLTFYDEAGQMRGVFGLEPDGTPVARLLDAAGQTRLLTTLQGEDAFVVVGADRETQGMFGSIQGNPMVTFGDGARSRMQLHLTPEGFPRMAMADTAGNEAVSLTVGSDDMPQVTLSAGGRPRTIMTVAQNATLLNLFDESRTRLVVGVAENGLPSVSFFDENGTPYSQLPQ
;
A
#
# COMPACT_ATOMS: atom_id res chain seq x y z
N MET A 1 7.48 92.61 20.72
CA MET A 1 8.19 91.33 20.49
C MET A 1 7.47 90.08 21.02
N ALA A 2 6.71 90.11 22.13
CA ALA A 2 6.03 88.91 22.65
C ALA A 2 4.82 88.43 21.79
N LYS A 3 4.02 89.36 21.25
CA LYS A 3 2.79 89.05 20.48
C LYS A 3 3.07 88.33 19.15
N GLU A 4 4.14 88.73 18.45
CA GLU A 4 4.55 88.09 17.18
C GLU A 4 5.08 86.67 17.40
N ARG A 5 5.81 86.41 18.48
CA ARG A 5 6.30 85.06 18.81
C ARG A 5 5.16 84.09 19.12
N VAL A 6 4.14 84.54 19.84
CA VAL A 6 2.94 83.73 20.14
C VAL A 6 2.16 83.42 18.87
N TRP A 7 2.03 84.39 17.96
CA TRP A 7 1.36 84.18 16.68
C TRP A 7 2.12 83.19 15.77
N MET A 8 3.44 83.32 15.71
CA MET A 8 4.30 82.42 14.94
C MET A 8 4.26 80.98 15.48
N MET A 9 4.29 80.80 16.80
CA MET A 9 4.15 79.48 17.42
C MET A 9 2.77 78.87 17.16
N GLY A 10 1.70 79.67 17.19
CA GLY A 10 0.35 79.22 16.83
C GLY A 10 0.28 78.72 15.39
N CYS A 11 0.83 79.46 14.43
CA CYS A 11 0.89 79.05 13.03
C CYS A 11 1.70 77.77 12.82
N MET A 12 2.82 77.60 13.53
CA MET A 12 3.67 76.40 13.44
C MET A 12 2.95 75.13 13.91
N VAL A 13 2.19 75.22 15.01
CA VAL A 13 1.42 74.09 15.54
C VAL A 13 0.30 73.69 14.56
N VAL A 14 -0.43 74.66 14.03
CA VAL A 14 -1.50 74.41 13.05
C VAL A 14 -0.95 73.80 11.77
N ALA A 15 0.15 74.32 11.25
CA ALA A 15 0.81 73.76 10.05
C ALA A 15 1.28 72.32 10.28
N SER A 16 1.78 72.02 11.48
CA SER A 16 2.22 70.66 11.85
C SER A 16 1.05 69.68 11.95
N PHE A 17 -0.09 70.12 12.50
CA PHE A 17 -1.29 69.30 12.61
C PHE A 17 -1.92 69.02 11.24
N VAL A 18 -2.01 70.04 10.38
CA VAL A 18 -2.52 69.91 9.01
C VAL A 18 -1.59 69.04 8.17
N GLY A 19 -0.27 69.21 8.29
CA GLY A 19 0.71 68.36 7.63
C GLY A 19 0.64 66.91 8.06
N GLY A 20 0.47 66.65 9.37
CA GLY A 20 0.31 65.30 9.91
C GLY A 20 -0.98 64.60 9.46
N ILE A 21 -2.11 65.32 9.43
CA ILE A 21 -3.40 64.80 8.95
C ILE A 21 -3.33 64.51 7.45
N ALA A 22 -2.76 65.42 6.66
CA ALA A 22 -2.56 65.20 5.22
C ALA A 22 -1.63 64.01 4.96
N ALA A 23 -0.52 63.89 5.68
CA ALA A 23 0.37 62.74 5.56
C ALA A 23 -0.34 61.43 5.91
N ASN A 24 -1.14 61.41 6.98
CA ASN A 24 -1.88 60.20 7.36
C ASN A 24 -2.95 59.82 6.32
N LEU A 25 -3.68 60.78 5.76
CA LEU A 25 -4.71 60.53 4.75
C LEU A 25 -4.15 60.15 3.37
N PHE A 26 -2.99 60.68 2.98
CA PHE A 26 -2.43 60.48 1.64
C PHE A 26 -1.30 59.44 1.59
N LEU A 27 -0.56 59.22 2.68
CA LEU A 27 0.58 58.29 2.72
C LEU A 27 0.27 56.97 3.42
N THR A 28 -0.88 56.82 4.10
CA THR A 28 -1.37 55.48 4.49
C THR A 28 -2.08 54.81 3.31
N THR A 29 -1.37 54.67 2.20
CA THR A 29 -1.66 53.55 1.31
C THR A 29 -1.41 52.30 2.15
N ARG A 30 -2.49 51.64 2.56
CA ARG A 30 -2.37 50.25 3.02
C ARG A 30 -1.69 49.54 1.86
N VAL A 31 -0.45 49.10 2.07
CA VAL A 31 0.14 48.07 1.22
C VAL A 31 -0.63 46.81 1.57
N ASP A 32 -1.83 46.70 1.00
CA ASP A 32 -2.46 45.41 0.88
C ASP A 32 -1.49 44.59 0.03
N ALA A 33 -0.90 43.56 0.62
CA ALA A 33 -0.27 42.49 -0.11
C ALA A 33 -1.36 41.72 -0.88
N GLN A 34 -2.01 42.39 -1.83
CA GLN A 34 -2.90 41.82 -2.84
C GLN A 34 -2.04 41.22 -3.95
N GLY A 35 -1.20 40.25 -3.59
CA GLY A 35 -0.82 39.24 -4.56
C GLY A 35 -2.01 38.29 -4.65
N ALA A 36 -2.90 38.47 -5.65
CA ALA A 36 -3.79 37.37 -6.04
C ALA A 36 -2.92 36.11 -6.20
N PRO A 37 -3.36 34.92 -5.75
CA PRO A 37 -2.57 33.71 -5.92
C PRO A 37 -2.16 33.62 -7.39
N GLN A 38 -0.85 33.69 -7.65
CA GLN A 38 -0.32 33.58 -9.00
C GLN A 38 -0.48 32.11 -9.41
N VAL A 39 -1.58 31.82 -10.10
CA VAL A 39 -1.83 30.50 -10.69
C VAL A 39 -1.06 30.44 -12.01
N LEU A 40 -0.09 29.52 -12.09
CA LEU A 40 0.58 29.20 -13.33
C LEU A 40 -0.25 28.19 -14.12
N THR A 41 -0.90 28.63 -15.20
CA THR A 41 -1.63 27.75 -16.13
C THR A 41 -0.74 27.42 -17.31
N THR A 42 -0.36 26.15 -17.44
CA THR A 42 0.42 25.63 -18.57
C THR A 42 0.00 24.21 -18.88
N SER A 43 0.16 23.76 -20.12
CA SER A 43 0.00 22.35 -20.49
C SER A 43 1.16 21.50 -19.98
N GLN A 44 2.33 22.10 -19.80
CA GLN A 44 3.55 21.41 -19.40
C GLN A 44 4.51 22.33 -18.63
N LEU A 45 5.13 21.78 -17.59
CA LEU A 45 6.24 22.38 -16.85
C LEU A 45 7.44 21.44 -16.88
N ASN A 46 8.56 21.92 -17.43
CA ASN A 46 9.82 21.18 -17.47
C ASN A 46 10.73 21.63 -16.33
N LEU A 47 11.17 20.67 -15.52
CA LEU A 47 12.18 20.85 -14.48
C LEU A 47 13.54 20.49 -15.08
N VAL A 48 14.46 21.44 -15.10
CA VAL A 48 15.83 21.24 -15.59
C VAL A 48 16.85 21.51 -14.48
N ASP A 49 18.01 20.87 -14.56
CA ASP A 49 19.14 21.17 -13.68
C ASP A 49 19.92 22.41 -14.14
N GLN A 50 21.02 22.73 -13.43
CA GLN A 50 21.89 23.88 -13.72
C GLN A 50 22.56 23.81 -15.11
N SER A 51 22.69 22.62 -15.67
CA SER A 51 23.23 22.39 -17.01
C SER A 51 22.15 22.46 -18.11
N GLY A 52 20.89 22.68 -17.73
CA GLY A 52 19.74 22.67 -18.64
C GLY A 52 19.22 21.26 -18.95
N ARG A 53 19.68 20.22 -18.26
CA ARG A 53 19.23 18.83 -18.48
C ARG A 53 17.91 18.59 -17.79
N LEU A 54 16.99 17.91 -18.48
CA LEU A 54 15.68 17.55 -17.95
C LEU A 54 15.80 16.62 -16.74
N ARG A 55 15.09 16.94 -15.65
CA ARG A 55 14.97 16.14 -14.42
C ARG A 55 13.54 15.76 -14.11
N GLY A 56 12.56 16.51 -14.64
CA GLY A 56 11.16 16.12 -14.55
C GLY A 56 10.24 16.90 -15.49
N ILE A 57 9.06 16.33 -15.71
CA ILE A 57 7.98 16.94 -16.49
C ILE A 57 6.69 16.81 -15.69
N LEU A 58 5.98 17.91 -15.48
CA LEU A 58 4.57 17.90 -15.10
C LEU A 58 3.76 18.25 -16.34
N ALA A 59 2.92 17.32 -16.81
CA ALA A 59 2.12 17.48 -18.02
C ALA A 59 0.64 17.23 -17.74
N GLY A 60 -0.23 18.07 -18.29
CA GLY A 60 -1.68 17.81 -18.29
C GLY A 60 -2.04 16.56 -19.09
N THR A 61 -1.27 16.26 -20.14
CA THR A 61 -1.33 15.01 -20.90
C THR A 61 0.05 14.79 -21.52
N ASP A 62 0.68 13.66 -21.21
CA ASP A 62 1.96 13.26 -21.80
C ASP A 62 1.78 12.43 -23.09
N GLU A 63 2.89 11.99 -23.69
CA GLU A 63 2.90 11.20 -24.93
C GLU A 63 2.18 9.84 -24.82
N ARG A 64 1.91 9.38 -23.59
CA ARG A 64 1.17 8.14 -23.29
C ARG A 64 -0.30 8.41 -22.98
N GLY A 65 -0.73 9.68 -23.01
CA GLY A 65 -2.07 10.09 -22.63
C GLY A 65 -2.29 10.25 -21.12
N LEU A 66 -1.24 10.14 -20.28
CA LEU A 66 -1.38 10.31 -18.84
C LEU A 66 -1.30 11.78 -18.45
N SER A 67 -2.14 12.21 -17.52
CA SER A 67 -1.85 13.41 -16.73
C SER A 67 -0.77 13.03 -15.70
N SER A 68 0.47 13.49 -15.89
CA SER A 68 1.62 12.89 -15.22
C SER A 68 2.64 13.88 -14.68
N LEU A 69 3.31 13.45 -13.61
CA LEU A 69 4.59 13.93 -13.12
C LEU A 69 5.62 12.82 -13.38
N THR A 70 6.57 13.09 -14.26
CA THR A 70 7.63 12.16 -14.66
C THR A 70 8.98 12.66 -14.17
N PHE A 71 9.83 11.76 -13.67
CA PHE A 71 11.21 12.05 -13.24
C PHE A 71 12.23 11.33 -14.10
N TYR A 72 13.35 12.00 -14.38
CA TYR A 72 14.45 11.52 -15.19
C TYR A 72 15.77 11.49 -14.41
N ASP A 73 16.61 10.51 -14.67
CA ASP A 73 17.97 10.43 -14.11
C ASP A 73 18.98 11.29 -14.88
N GLU A 74 20.27 11.16 -14.55
CA GLU A 74 21.35 11.89 -15.22
C GLU A 74 21.58 11.47 -16.67
N ALA A 75 21.25 10.22 -17.02
CA ALA A 75 21.33 9.72 -18.39
C ALA A 75 20.08 10.10 -19.23
N GLY A 76 19.13 10.84 -18.65
CA GLY A 76 17.87 11.18 -19.29
C GLY A 76 16.88 10.01 -19.36
N GLN A 77 17.11 8.94 -18.59
CA GLN A 77 16.19 7.80 -18.51
C GLN A 77 15.10 8.07 -17.47
N MET A 78 13.87 7.68 -17.80
CA MET A 78 12.73 7.81 -16.90
C MET A 78 12.87 6.87 -15.69
N ARG A 79 12.66 7.41 -14.49
CA ARG A 79 12.80 6.67 -13.21
C ARG A 79 11.53 6.60 -12.39
N GLY A 80 10.63 7.55 -12.59
CA GLY A 80 9.39 7.63 -11.85
C GLY A 80 8.30 8.27 -12.69
N VAL A 81 7.08 7.76 -12.55
CA VAL A 81 5.88 8.33 -13.16
C VAL A 81 4.78 8.30 -12.11
N PHE A 82 4.13 9.43 -11.88
CA PHE A 82 2.98 9.55 -10.99
C PHE A 82 1.88 10.28 -11.75
N GLY A 83 0.66 9.76 -11.78
CA GLY A 83 -0.37 10.38 -12.60
C GLY A 83 -1.69 9.64 -12.63
N LEU A 84 -2.50 10.03 -13.60
CA LEU A 84 -3.78 9.41 -13.93
C LEU A 84 -3.69 8.83 -15.33
N GLU A 85 -4.15 7.59 -15.50
CA GLU A 85 -4.38 7.00 -16.82
C GLU A 85 -5.58 7.70 -17.52
N PRO A 86 -5.76 7.52 -18.85
CA PRO A 86 -6.84 8.18 -19.59
C PRO A 86 -8.26 7.89 -19.08
N ASP A 87 -8.45 6.76 -18.39
CA ASP A 87 -9.70 6.38 -17.74
C ASP A 87 -9.88 6.98 -16.33
N GLY A 88 -8.90 7.77 -15.86
CA GLY A 88 -8.85 8.37 -14.53
C GLY A 88 -8.19 7.51 -13.46
N THR A 89 -7.72 6.30 -13.78
CA THR A 89 -7.07 5.39 -12.83
C THR A 89 -5.76 6.00 -12.29
N PRO A 90 -5.63 6.21 -10.97
CA PRO A 90 -4.38 6.66 -10.38
C PRO A 90 -3.28 5.61 -10.50
N VAL A 91 -2.07 6.07 -10.84
CA VAL A 91 -0.91 5.20 -11.00
C VAL A 91 0.38 5.87 -10.53
N ALA A 92 1.24 5.06 -9.90
CA ALA A 92 2.62 5.40 -9.62
C ALA A 92 3.53 4.25 -10.07
N ARG A 93 4.56 4.55 -10.85
CA ARG A 93 5.53 3.57 -11.39
C ARG A 93 6.94 4.00 -11.04
N LEU A 94 7.75 3.08 -10.52
CA LEU A 94 9.21 3.25 -10.39
C LEU A 94 9.90 2.32 -11.37
N LEU A 95 10.87 2.86 -12.12
CA LEU A 95 11.53 2.17 -13.22
C LEU A 95 13.02 1.98 -12.95
N ASP A 96 13.55 0.83 -13.37
CA ASP A 96 14.98 0.54 -13.31
C ASP A 96 15.78 1.21 -14.44
N ALA A 97 17.07 0.88 -14.54
CA ALA A 97 17.97 1.49 -15.53
C ALA A 97 17.74 1.03 -16.96
N ALA A 98 17.04 -0.09 -17.14
CA ALA A 98 16.60 -0.56 -18.44
C ALA A 98 15.21 0.00 -18.82
N GLY A 99 14.60 0.84 -17.98
CA GLY A 99 13.26 1.37 -18.20
C GLY A 99 12.15 0.35 -17.91
N GLN A 100 12.43 -0.70 -17.13
CA GLN A 100 11.42 -1.67 -16.70
C GLN A 100 10.77 -1.23 -15.40
N THR A 101 9.45 -1.33 -15.30
CA THR A 101 8.74 -1.08 -14.04
C THR A 101 9.19 -2.10 -13.00
N ARG A 102 9.60 -1.65 -11.81
CA ARG A 102 9.96 -2.50 -10.66
C ARG A 102 8.99 -2.37 -9.50
N LEU A 103 8.27 -1.26 -9.45
CA LEU A 103 7.21 -1.03 -8.49
C LEU A 103 6.07 -0.31 -9.21
N LEU A 104 4.86 -0.82 -9.03
CA LEU A 104 3.61 -0.24 -9.50
C LEU A 104 2.69 -0.06 -8.31
N THR A 105 2.03 1.08 -8.20
CA THR A 105 0.91 1.31 -7.28
C THR A 105 -0.26 1.84 -8.08
N THR A 106 -1.45 1.28 -7.88
CA THR A 106 -2.65 1.69 -8.60
C THR A 106 -3.92 1.46 -7.80
N LEU A 107 -4.97 2.18 -8.18
CA LEU A 107 -6.31 2.10 -7.62
C LEU A 107 -7.31 1.90 -8.76
N GLN A 108 -7.88 0.70 -8.87
CA GLN A 108 -8.84 0.34 -9.91
C GLN A 108 -10.20 0.00 -9.27
N GLY A 109 -11.17 0.92 -9.38
CA GLY A 109 -12.44 0.78 -8.68
C GLY A 109 -12.22 0.76 -7.16
N GLU A 110 -12.64 -0.32 -6.50
CA GLU A 110 -12.42 -0.57 -5.07
C GLU A 110 -11.08 -1.28 -4.77
N ASP A 111 -10.36 -1.72 -5.81
CA ASP A 111 -9.13 -2.48 -5.67
C ASP A 111 -7.94 -1.53 -5.61
N ALA A 112 -7.11 -1.68 -4.59
CA ALA A 112 -5.90 -0.90 -4.41
C ALA A 112 -4.74 -1.85 -4.21
N PHE A 113 -3.70 -1.76 -5.04
CA PHE A 113 -2.56 -2.66 -4.91
C PHE A 113 -1.22 -2.02 -5.28
N VAL A 114 -0.20 -2.53 -4.61
CA VAL A 114 1.22 -2.32 -4.88
C VAL A 114 1.79 -3.62 -5.41
N VAL A 115 2.38 -3.59 -6.59
CA VAL A 115 3.11 -4.71 -7.20
C VAL A 115 4.60 -4.40 -7.17
N VAL A 116 5.38 -5.38 -6.76
CA VAL A 116 6.84 -5.36 -6.75
C VAL A 116 7.34 -6.47 -7.67
N GLY A 117 8.23 -6.13 -8.58
CA GLY A 117 8.75 -7.04 -9.61
C GLY A 117 8.78 -6.40 -10.99
N ALA A 118 9.41 -7.09 -11.94
CA ALA A 118 9.37 -6.67 -13.34
C ALA A 118 7.97 -6.90 -13.94
N ASP A 119 7.66 -6.21 -15.04
CA ASP A 119 6.47 -6.47 -15.83
C ASP A 119 6.38 -7.98 -16.18
N ARG A 120 5.27 -8.64 -15.78
CA ARG A 120 5.00 -10.09 -15.88
C ARG A 120 5.77 -11.01 -14.92
N GLU A 121 6.66 -10.47 -14.10
CA GLU A 121 7.44 -11.20 -13.10
C GLU A 121 7.09 -10.68 -11.70
N THR A 122 5.83 -10.79 -11.31
CA THR A 122 5.32 -10.32 -10.01
C THR A 122 5.99 -11.11 -8.89
N GLN A 123 6.89 -10.47 -8.16
CA GLN A 123 7.57 -11.07 -7.00
C GLN A 123 6.77 -10.83 -5.71
N GLY A 124 6.08 -9.69 -5.64
CA GLY A 124 5.27 -9.32 -4.50
C GLY A 124 4.04 -8.52 -4.93
N MET A 125 2.93 -8.74 -4.24
CA MET A 125 1.73 -7.92 -4.36
C MET A 125 1.17 -7.67 -2.96
N PHE A 126 0.84 -6.43 -2.64
CA PHE A 126 0.17 -6.02 -1.41
C PHE A 126 -1.03 -5.16 -1.79
N GLY A 127 -2.21 -5.44 -1.27
CA GLY A 127 -3.37 -4.65 -1.62
C GLY A 127 -4.68 -5.22 -1.11
N SER A 128 -5.76 -4.74 -1.72
CA SER A 128 -7.12 -5.21 -1.55
C SER A 128 -7.69 -5.58 -2.91
N ILE A 129 -8.32 -6.76 -3.00
CA ILE A 129 -9.08 -7.19 -4.19
C ILE A 129 -10.51 -7.52 -3.74
N GLN A 130 -11.48 -6.87 -4.36
CA GLN A 130 -12.90 -6.92 -3.99
C GLN A 130 -13.12 -6.64 -2.50
N GLY A 131 -12.35 -5.68 -1.95
CA GLY A 131 -12.39 -5.33 -0.53
C GLY A 131 -11.62 -6.26 0.42
N ASN A 132 -11.05 -7.37 -0.08
CA ASN A 132 -10.33 -8.32 0.76
C ASN A 132 -8.81 -8.03 0.74
N PRO A 133 -8.20 -7.74 1.90
CA PRO A 133 -6.77 -7.48 1.97
C PRO A 133 -5.98 -8.76 1.68
N MET A 134 -4.92 -8.62 0.90
CA MET A 134 -4.01 -9.70 0.58
C MET A 134 -2.56 -9.24 0.42
N VAL A 135 -1.67 -10.18 0.72
CA VAL A 135 -0.24 -10.13 0.42
C VAL A 135 0.12 -11.41 -0.32
N THR A 136 0.70 -11.29 -1.49
CA THR A 136 1.16 -12.43 -2.30
C THR A 136 2.66 -12.30 -2.55
N PHE A 137 3.38 -13.40 -2.38
CA PHE A 137 4.75 -13.55 -2.88
C PHE A 137 4.75 -14.54 -4.03
N GLY A 138 5.33 -14.12 -5.15
CA GLY A 138 5.33 -14.85 -6.41
C GLY A 138 6.72 -15.21 -6.89
N ASP A 139 6.74 -16.13 -7.85
CA ASP A 139 7.88 -16.54 -8.67
C ASP A 139 7.40 -16.50 -10.13
N GLY A 140 7.59 -15.34 -10.77
CA GLY A 140 7.00 -15.02 -12.05
C GLY A 140 5.47 -14.93 -12.01
N ALA A 141 4.80 -15.69 -12.87
CA ALA A 141 3.34 -15.80 -12.88
C ALA A 141 2.77 -16.70 -11.77
N ARG A 142 3.62 -17.36 -10.96
CA ARG A 142 3.19 -18.35 -9.96
C ARG A 142 3.13 -17.71 -8.58
N SER A 143 1.97 -17.76 -7.94
CA SER A 143 1.85 -17.43 -6.52
C SER A 143 2.47 -18.56 -5.68
N ARG A 144 3.47 -18.22 -4.85
CA ARG A 144 4.20 -19.18 -3.99
C ARG A 144 3.75 -19.11 -2.54
N MET A 145 3.35 -17.92 -2.08
CA MET A 145 2.83 -17.70 -0.74
C MET A 145 1.75 -16.62 -0.78
N GLN A 146 0.69 -16.81 -0.02
CA GLN A 146 -0.40 -15.85 0.12
C GLN A 146 -0.78 -15.69 1.59
N LEU A 147 -1.08 -14.47 1.98
CA LEU A 147 -1.71 -14.11 3.25
C LEU A 147 -2.91 -13.22 2.91
N HIS A 148 -4.10 -13.60 3.33
CA HIS A 148 -5.33 -12.87 3.01
C HIS A 148 -6.44 -13.15 4.01
N LEU A 149 -7.48 -12.32 3.96
CA LEU A 149 -8.78 -12.67 4.50
C LEU A 149 -9.61 -13.34 3.40
N THR A 150 -10.38 -14.38 3.74
CA THR A 150 -11.41 -14.93 2.85
C THR A 150 -12.52 -13.89 2.66
N PRO A 151 -13.43 -14.06 1.67
CA PRO A 151 -14.59 -13.18 1.52
C PRO A 151 -15.48 -13.07 2.78
N GLU A 152 -15.46 -14.09 3.63
CA GLU A 152 -16.16 -14.13 4.91
C GLU A 152 -15.36 -13.49 6.07
N GLY A 153 -14.13 -13.02 5.80
CA GLY A 153 -13.27 -12.35 6.76
C GLY A 153 -12.33 -13.26 7.54
N PHE A 154 -12.20 -14.54 7.17
CA PHE A 154 -11.34 -15.49 7.91
C PHE A 154 -9.88 -15.38 7.48
N PRO A 155 -8.92 -15.32 8.42
CA PRO A 155 -7.51 -15.24 8.08
C PRO A 155 -6.99 -16.56 7.53
N ARG A 156 -6.24 -16.48 6.43
CA ARG A 156 -5.60 -17.62 5.77
C ARG A 156 -4.23 -17.25 5.25
N MET A 157 -3.25 -18.08 5.59
CA MET A 157 -1.93 -18.13 4.97
C MET A 157 -1.76 -19.45 4.24
N ALA A 158 -1.25 -19.42 3.02
CA ALA A 158 -1.00 -20.61 2.21
C ALA A 158 0.36 -20.51 1.51
N MET A 159 1.02 -21.66 1.37
CA MET A 159 2.25 -21.83 0.58
C MET A 159 2.06 -22.95 -0.42
N ALA A 160 2.49 -22.72 -1.67
CA ALA A 160 2.31 -23.67 -2.77
C ALA A 160 3.58 -24.48 -3.07
N ASP A 161 3.40 -25.74 -3.45
CA ASP A 161 4.43 -26.59 -4.02
C ASP A 161 4.83 -26.14 -5.45
N THR A 162 5.79 -26.82 -6.06
CA THR A 162 6.27 -26.50 -7.41
C THR A 162 5.25 -26.74 -8.51
N ALA A 163 4.23 -27.55 -8.25
CA ALA A 163 3.11 -27.81 -9.16
C ALA A 163 1.96 -26.81 -8.97
N GLY A 164 2.04 -25.95 -7.94
CA GLY A 164 1.02 -24.96 -7.60
C GLY A 164 -0.05 -25.46 -6.63
N ASN A 165 0.06 -26.68 -6.10
CA ASN A 165 -0.86 -27.15 -5.07
C ASN A 165 -0.48 -26.55 -3.72
N GLU A 166 -1.46 -26.32 -2.86
CA GLU A 166 -1.20 -25.93 -1.48
C GLU A 166 -0.43 -27.04 -0.74
N ALA A 167 0.79 -26.72 -0.31
CA ALA A 167 1.66 -27.61 0.45
C ALA A 167 1.54 -27.37 1.95
N VAL A 168 1.28 -26.12 2.34
CA VAL A 168 1.10 -25.72 3.74
C VAL A 168 0.00 -24.66 3.81
N SER A 169 -0.89 -24.78 4.78
CA SER A 169 -1.78 -23.68 5.15
C SER A 169 -1.95 -23.52 6.65
N LEU A 170 -2.20 -22.27 7.03
CA LEU A 170 -2.58 -21.85 8.36
C LEU A 170 -3.89 -21.06 8.21
N THR A 171 -4.93 -21.50 8.90
CA THR A 171 -6.26 -20.87 8.85
C THR A 171 -6.82 -20.69 10.25
N VAL A 172 -7.72 -19.73 10.40
CA VAL A 172 -8.69 -19.71 11.50
C VAL A 172 -10.06 -19.93 10.89
N GLY A 173 -10.76 -20.97 11.33
CA GLY A 173 -12.09 -21.30 10.84
C GLY A 173 -13.16 -20.33 11.36
N SER A 174 -14.40 -20.53 10.91
CA SER A 174 -15.56 -19.76 11.38
C SER A 174 -15.94 -20.00 12.84
N ASP A 175 -15.37 -21.04 13.44
CA ASP A 175 -15.47 -21.42 14.84
C ASP A 175 -14.32 -20.83 15.69
N ASP A 176 -13.55 -19.89 15.12
CA ASP A 176 -12.32 -19.32 15.69
C ASP A 176 -11.22 -20.36 15.96
N MET A 177 -11.37 -21.58 15.43
CA MET A 177 -10.39 -22.63 15.68
C MET A 177 -9.24 -22.53 14.68
N PRO A 178 -7.98 -22.50 15.17
CA PRO A 178 -6.82 -22.52 14.31
C PRO A 178 -6.62 -23.91 13.72
N GLN A 179 -6.21 -23.95 12.45
CA GLN A 179 -5.83 -25.17 11.75
C GLN A 179 -4.51 -24.95 11.01
N VAL A 180 -3.61 -25.92 11.10
CA VAL A 180 -2.40 -26.03 10.28
C VAL A 180 -2.48 -27.32 9.48
N THR A 181 -2.36 -27.20 8.16
CA THR A 181 -2.39 -28.34 7.24
C THR A 181 -1.07 -28.46 6.51
N LEU A 182 -0.51 -29.67 6.48
CA LEU A 182 0.59 -30.05 5.60
C LEU A 182 0.07 -31.00 4.54
N SER A 183 0.38 -30.72 3.28
CA SER A 183 -0.12 -31.44 2.11
C SER A 183 1.02 -31.84 1.18
N ALA A 184 0.86 -32.97 0.49
CA ALA A 184 1.78 -33.44 -0.55
C ALA A 184 0.98 -33.85 -1.79
N GLY A 185 1.31 -33.29 -2.95
CA GLY A 185 0.57 -33.52 -4.20
C GLY A 185 -0.92 -33.13 -4.09
N GLY A 186 -1.21 -32.05 -3.37
CA GLY A 186 -2.57 -31.56 -3.12
C GLY A 186 -3.42 -32.38 -2.14
N ARG A 187 -2.83 -33.37 -1.46
CA ARG A 187 -3.54 -34.20 -0.47
C ARG A 187 -3.01 -33.93 0.95
N PRO A 188 -3.88 -33.74 1.96
CA PRO A 188 -3.46 -33.61 3.34
C PRO A 188 -2.66 -34.82 3.81
N ARG A 189 -1.53 -34.57 4.47
CA ARG A 189 -0.71 -35.57 5.16
C ARG A 189 -0.79 -35.38 6.67
N THR A 190 -1.00 -34.15 7.11
CA THR A 190 -1.12 -33.81 8.52
C THR A 190 -2.07 -32.64 8.70
N ILE A 191 -2.94 -32.73 9.70
CA ILE A 191 -3.79 -31.63 10.15
C ILE A 191 -3.62 -31.48 11.66
N MET A 192 -3.17 -30.31 12.10
CA MET A 192 -3.19 -29.89 13.49
C MET A 192 -4.32 -28.88 13.68
N THR A 193 -5.21 -29.10 14.64
CA THR A 193 -6.38 -28.25 14.85
C THR A 193 -6.80 -28.25 16.31
N VAL A 194 -7.57 -27.25 16.70
CA VAL A 194 -8.44 -27.35 17.87
C VAL A 194 -9.83 -27.73 17.40
N ALA A 195 -10.46 -28.72 18.00
CA ALA A 195 -11.83 -29.14 17.69
C ALA A 195 -12.51 -29.63 18.95
N GLN A 196 -13.72 -29.11 19.24
CA GLN A 196 -14.47 -29.46 20.46
C GLN A 196 -13.61 -29.32 21.74
N ASN A 197 -12.84 -28.22 21.84
CA ASN A 197 -11.89 -27.95 22.92
C ASN A 197 -10.75 -28.98 23.10
N ALA A 198 -10.58 -29.90 22.16
CA ALA A 198 -9.44 -30.80 22.12
C ALA A 198 -8.41 -30.30 21.10
N THR A 199 -7.12 -30.34 21.49
CA THR A 199 -6.03 -30.14 20.53
C THR A 199 -5.76 -31.48 19.84
N LEU A 200 -5.82 -31.51 18.52
CA LEU A 200 -5.70 -32.74 17.72
C LEU A 200 -4.59 -32.60 16.68
N LEU A 201 -3.85 -33.69 16.48
CA LEU A 201 -2.93 -33.91 15.38
C LEU A 201 -3.33 -35.19 14.66
N ASN A 202 -3.80 -35.05 13.42
CA ASN A 202 -4.20 -36.15 12.55
C ASN A 202 -3.11 -36.40 11.52
N LEU A 203 -2.66 -37.65 11.35
CA LEU A 203 -1.81 -38.07 10.24
C LEU A 203 -2.60 -38.93 9.27
N PHE A 204 -2.40 -38.67 7.99
CA PHE A 204 -3.15 -39.29 6.90
C PHE A 204 -2.24 -40.14 6.01
N ASP A 205 -2.80 -41.25 5.54
CA ASP A 205 -2.34 -42.00 4.39
C ASP A 205 -3.38 -41.81 3.27
N GLU A 206 -3.00 -41.02 2.28
CA GLU A 206 -3.93 -40.44 1.31
C GLU A 206 -5.02 -39.59 1.99
N SER A 207 -6.30 -39.97 1.90
CA SER A 207 -7.42 -39.31 2.57
C SER A 207 -7.84 -40.01 3.87
N ARG A 208 -7.14 -41.07 4.29
CA ARG A 208 -7.51 -41.90 5.44
C ARG A 208 -6.69 -41.52 6.66
N THR A 209 -7.35 -41.21 7.76
CA THR A 209 -6.68 -41.00 9.06
C THR A 209 -6.05 -42.31 9.53
N ARG A 210 -4.78 -42.28 9.92
CA ARG A 210 -4.03 -43.43 10.44
C ARG A 210 -3.60 -43.27 11.89
N LEU A 211 -3.37 -42.03 12.31
CA LEU A 211 -2.98 -41.68 13.66
C LEU A 211 -3.71 -40.41 14.07
N VAL A 212 -4.26 -40.42 15.28
CA VAL A 212 -4.72 -39.22 15.97
C VAL A 212 -4.00 -39.12 17.29
N VAL A 213 -3.31 -38.00 17.52
CA VAL A 213 -2.78 -37.62 18.83
C VAL A 213 -3.63 -36.46 19.34
N GLY A 214 -4.15 -36.58 20.56
CA GLY A 214 -5.05 -35.60 21.11
C GLY A 214 -4.74 -35.25 22.56
N VAL A 215 -5.12 -34.04 22.97
CA VAL A 215 -5.29 -33.66 24.37
C VAL A 215 -6.70 -33.10 24.51
N ALA A 216 -7.53 -33.78 25.30
CA ALA A 216 -8.89 -33.33 25.57
C ALA A 216 -8.89 -32.08 26.48
N GLU A 217 -10.04 -31.40 26.58
CA GLU A 217 -10.22 -30.20 27.40
C GLU A 217 -9.82 -30.41 28.88
N ASN A 218 -10.08 -31.61 29.41
CA ASN A 218 -9.70 -32.00 30.77
C ASN A 218 -8.22 -32.37 30.94
N GLY A 219 -7.40 -32.17 29.91
CA GLY A 219 -5.96 -32.45 29.90
C GLY A 219 -5.59 -33.91 29.65
N LEU A 220 -6.56 -34.82 29.42
CA LEU A 220 -6.25 -36.22 29.14
C LEU A 220 -5.61 -36.37 27.75
N PRO A 221 -4.38 -36.90 27.66
CA PRO A 221 -3.76 -37.20 26.38
C PRO A 221 -4.29 -38.52 25.81
N SER A 222 -4.38 -38.61 24.49
CA SER A 222 -4.75 -39.82 23.76
C SER A 222 -3.89 -40.01 22.51
N VAL A 223 -3.68 -41.28 22.15
CA VAL A 223 -3.10 -41.68 20.87
C VAL A 223 -3.95 -42.83 20.35
N SER A 224 -4.49 -42.67 19.15
CA SER A 224 -5.34 -43.65 18.48
C SER A 224 -4.75 -44.01 17.12
N PHE A 225 -4.57 -45.30 16.85
CA PHE A 225 -4.16 -45.83 15.55
C PHE A 225 -5.38 -46.37 14.81
N PHE A 226 -5.44 -46.20 13.50
CA PHE A 226 -6.57 -46.62 12.66
C PHE A 226 -6.12 -47.55 11.53
N ASP A 227 -6.84 -48.65 11.35
CA ASP A 227 -6.57 -49.64 10.31
C ASP A 227 -7.02 -49.14 8.92
N GLU A 228 -6.96 -50.00 7.90
CA GLU A 228 -7.41 -49.67 6.53
C GLU A 228 -8.90 -49.39 6.40
N ASN A 229 -9.70 -49.87 7.35
CA ASN A 229 -11.14 -49.68 7.42
C ASN A 229 -11.54 -48.48 8.29
N GLY A 230 -10.57 -47.77 8.90
CA GLY A 230 -10.83 -46.67 9.84
C GLY A 230 -11.24 -47.15 11.23
N THR A 231 -10.94 -48.40 11.59
CA THR A 231 -11.23 -48.95 12.92
C THR A 231 -10.06 -48.67 13.87
N PRO A 232 -10.31 -48.13 15.08
CA PRO A 232 -9.25 -47.87 16.03
C PRO A 232 -8.66 -49.18 16.59
N TYR A 233 -7.32 -49.26 16.70
CA TYR A 233 -6.62 -50.37 17.34
C TYR A 233 -5.50 -49.87 18.27
N SER A 234 -5.20 -50.66 19.30
CA SER A 234 -4.35 -50.26 20.44
C SER A 234 -2.88 -50.62 20.32
N GLN A 235 -2.44 -51.23 19.21
CA GLN A 235 -1.06 -51.65 19.02
C GLN A 235 -0.35 -50.78 17.97
N LEU A 236 0.93 -50.47 18.20
CA LEU A 236 1.81 -50.02 17.11
C LEU A 236 1.91 -51.17 16.10
N PRO A 237 1.63 -50.96 14.80
CA PRO A 237 1.89 -52.00 13.81
C PRO A 237 3.39 -52.35 13.84
N GLN A 238 3.70 -53.65 13.93
CA GLN A 238 5.08 -54.16 13.90
C GLN A 238 5.67 -54.09 12.49
#